data_AF-A0A2H6AMH7-F1
#
_entry.id   AF-A0A2H6AMH7-F1
#
_cell.length_a   1.000
_cell.length_b   1.000
_cell.length_c   1.000
_cell.angle_alpha   90.00
_cell.angle_beta   90.00
_cell.angle_gamma   90.00
#
_symmetry.space_group_name_H-M   'P 1'
#
loop_
_entity.id
_entity.type
_entity.pdbx_description
1 polymer ?
#
loop_
_entity_poly.entity_id
_entity_poly.type
_entity_poly.pdbx_seq_one_letter_code
_entity_poly.pdbx_strand_id
1 'polypeptide(L)'
;MRKCNLVSLLSIMFFAFASLSFNPVALGGEEKRPTEVMTGRKPISEKRVETVEGNIVCLLPDYEKGNVKPVIATEPCDKLPPHQHVIVTREGKIYSIVGSDEKIHELEKDPHRKNVRITGEVEDFGRTKTINIFGVQVPVESR
;
A
#
# COMPACT_ATOMS: atom_id res chain seq x y z
N MET A 1 53.94 -23.67 -27.24
CA MET A 1 53.46 -24.53 -26.11
C MET A 1 52.00 -24.86 -26.41
N ARG A 2 51.72 -25.94 -27.14
CA ARG A 2 51.37 -27.30 -26.67
C ARG A 2 50.04 -27.39 -25.90
N LYS A 3 49.09 -28.09 -26.56
CA LYS A 3 47.90 -28.84 -26.07
C LYS A 3 46.64 -28.00 -25.80
N CYS A 4 45.42 -28.42 -26.14
CA CYS A 4 44.84 -29.35 -27.14
C CYS A 4 43.32 -29.23 -26.93
N ASN A 5 42.55 -29.34 -28.01
CA ASN A 5 41.09 -29.47 -28.04
C ASN A 5 40.55 -30.54 -27.07
N LEU A 6 39.31 -30.36 -26.59
CA LEU A 6 38.42 -31.51 -26.44
C LEU A 6 36.98 -31.18 -26.85
N VAL A 7 36.64 -31.81 -27.97
CA VAL A 7 35.37 -31.95 -28.66
C VAL A 7 34.38 -32.79 -27.82
N SER A 8 33.10 -32.43 -27.88
CA SER A 8 31.86 -33.26 -27.97
C SER A 8 31.78 -34.58 -27.19
N LEU A 9 30.61 -34.87 -26.58
CA LEU A 9 29.77 -36.03 -26.98
C LEU A 9 28.52 -36.18 -26.10
N LEU A 10 27.37 -36.26 -26.78
CA LEU A 10 26.10 -36.83 -26.31
C LEU A 10 26.23 -38.34 -25.99
N SER A 11 25.48 -38.81 -24.99
CA SER A 11 24.89 -40.18 -24.84
C SER A 11 23.97 -40.13 -23.62
N ILE A 12 22.64 -40.08 -23.69
CA ILE A 12 21.61 -41.05 -24.12
C ILE A 12 21.71 -42.44 -23.44
N MET A 13 20.57 -42.84 -22.84
CA MET A 13 20.05 -44.18 -22.49
C MET A 13 20.28 -44.64 -21.03
N PHE A 14 19.26 -44.74 -20.17
CA PHE A 14 18.10 -45.66 -20.12
C PHE A 14 18.39 -47.01 -19.43
N PHE A 15 17.47 -47.40 -18.51
CA PHE A 15 17.28 -48.70 -17.83
C PHE A 15 18.25 -49.01 -16.66
N ALA A 16 17.86 -49.58 -15.51
CA ALA A 16 16.59 -50.11 -15.02
C ALA A 16 16.59 -50.28 -13.48
N PHE A 17 15.39 -50.15 -12.89
CA PHE A 17 14.77 -50.93 -11.81
C PHE A 17 15.61 -51.72 -10.79
N ALA A 18 15.42 -51.37 -9.50
CA ALA A 18 15.00 -52.29 -8.44
C ALA A 18 14.55 -51.44 -7.21
N SER A 19 13.25 -51.24 -7.00
CA SER A 19 12.40 -52.01 -6.08
C SER A 19 12.78 -51.88 -4.60
N LEU A 20 11.97 -51.14 -3.81
CA LEU A 20 11.44 -51.60 -2.52
C LEU A 20 10.37 -50.61 -2.00
N SER A 21 9.13 -51.06 -2.20
CA SER A 21 7.86 -50.78 -1.52
C SER A 21 7.88 -49.96 -0.21
N PHE A 22 7.13 -48.84 -0.19
CA PHE A 22 6.30 -48.45 0.96
C PHE A 22 4.97 -47.83 0.49
N ASN A 23 3.91 -48.18 1.22
CA ASN A 23 2.48 -48.13 0.89
C ASN A 23 1.89 -46.76 0.55
N PRO A 24 0.78 -46.70 -0.23
CA PRO A 24 -0.02 -45.49 -0.40
C PRO A 24 -0.99 -45.34 0.79
N VAL A 25 -1.03 -44.16 1.43
CA VAL A 25 -2.10 -43.78 2.36
C VAL A 25 -2.72 -42.47 1.90
N ALA A 26 -4.04 -42.51 1.91
CA ALA A 26 -4.98 -41.61 1.30
C ALA A 26 -5.20 -40.30 2.07
N LEU A 27 -5.68 -39.30 1.32
CA LEU A 27 -6.71 -38.31 1.67
C LEU A 27 -6.57 -37.47 2.95
N GLY A 28 -6.53 -36.16 2.73
CA GLY A 28 -7.39 -35.22 3.44
C GLY A 28 -6.97 -34.84 4.85
N GLY A 29 -6.38 -33.65 4.97
CA GLY A 29 -6.25 -32.95 6.24
C GLY A 29 -6.01 -31.48 5.98
N GLU A 30 -7.08 -30.68 6.02
CA GLU A 30 -6.99 -29.23 6.13
C GLU A 30 -6.04 -28.85 7.26
N GLU A 31 -5.02 -28.07 6.95
CA GLU A 31 -4.22 -27.38 7.94
C GLU A 31 -5.11 -26.33 8.63
N LYS A 32 -5.74 -26.73 9.74
CA LYS A 32 -6.49 -25.83 10.61
C LYS A 32 -5.52 -24.82 11.21
N ARG A 33 -5.56 -23.61 10.65
CA ARG A 33 -5.00 -22.38 11.24
C ARG A 33 -5.48 -22.27 12.70
N PRO A 34 -4.60 -22.14 13.71
CA PRO A 34 -5.03 -22.14 15.11
C PRO A 34 -5.96 -20.96 15.42
N THR A 35 -7.08 -21.31 16.04
CA THR A 35 -8.12 -20.42 16.55
C THR A 35 -7.60 -19.53 17.68
N GLU A 36 -7.78 -18.22 17.48
CA GLU A 36 -8.19 -17.19 18.46
C GLU A 36 -7.83 -17.38 19.94
N VAL A 37 -6.89 -16.57 20.43
CA VAL A 37 -6.78 -16.24 21.86
C VAL A 37 -7.62 -14.98 22.12
N MET A 38 -8.82 -15.17 22.67
CA MET A 38 -9.63 -14.10 23.24
C MET A 38 -8.90 -13.46 24.42
N THR A 39 -8.29 -12.29 24.18
CA THR A 39 -8.14 -11.26 25.22
C THR A 39 -9.00 -10.08 24.79
N GLY A 40 -9.82 -9.55 25.69
CA GLY A 40 -10.80 -8.48 25.43
C GLY A 40 -10.17 -7.13 25.10
N ARG A 41 -9.44 -7.05 24.00
CA ARG A 41 -9.02 -5.81 23.36
C ARG A 41 -9.79 -5.69 22.06
N LYS A 42 -10.59 -4.63 21.94
CA LYS A 42 -11.16 -4.18 20.67
C LYS A 42 -10.07 -4.27 19.58
N PRO A 43 -10.33 -4.86 18.40
CA PRO A 43 -9.31 -4.98 17.37
C PRO A 43 -8.68 -3.61 17.11
N ILE A 44 -7.35 -3.57 17.21
CA ILE A 44 -6.54 -2.39 16.95
C ILE A 44 -6.59 -2.20 15.44
N SER A 45 -7.45 -1.28 14.99
CA SER A 45 -7.79 -0.97 13.60
C SER A 45 -8.55 -2.08 12.84
N GLU A 46 -9.78 -1.76 12.42
CA GLU A 46 -10.47 -2.49 11.36
C GLU A 46 -10.14 -1.80 10.04
N LYS A 47 -9.51 -2.53 9.11
CA LYS A 47 -9.34 -2.07 7.73
C LYS A 47 -10.68 -2.14 7.02
N ARG A 48 -11.10 -1.04 6.40
CA ARG A 48 -12.35 -0.96 5.65
C ARG A 48 -12.19 -0.09 4.43
N VAL A 49 -12.77 -0.50 3.31
CA VAL A 49 -12.79 0.33 2.10
C VAL A 49 -13.84 1.41 2.26
N GLU A 50 -13.46 2.68 2.12
CA GLU A 50 -14.37 3.82 2.18
C GLU A 50 -14.09 4.82 1.07
N THR A 51 -15.11 5.61 0.72
CA THR A 51 -14.95 6.85 -0.03
C THR A 51 -15.05 8.03 0.93
N VAL A 52 -14.00 8.83 1.00
CA VAL A 52 -13.90 10.03 1.85
C VAL A 52 -14.03 11.27 0.97
N GLU A 53 -14.92 12.17 1.34
CA GLU A 53 -15.13 13.45 0.64
C GLU A 53 -14.57 14.62 1.47
N GLY A 54 -13.88 15.53 0.81
CA GLY A 54 -13.26 16.66 1.50
C GLY A 54 -12.30 17.47 0.64
N ASN A 55 -11.45 18.25 1.31
CA ASN A 55 -10.41 19.04 0.66
C ASN A 55 -9.04 18.43 0.94
N ILE A 56 -8.22 18.29 -0.10
CA ILE A 56 -6.82 17.88 0.05
C ILE A 56 -5.99 19.10 0.45
N VAL A 57 -5.14 18.93 1.46
CA VAL A 57 -4.11 19.92 1.81
C VAL A 57 -2.76 19.24 2.01
N CYS A 58 -1.68 19.92 1.65
CA CYS A 58 -0.30 19.51 1.93
C CYS A 58 0.19 20.25 3.17
N LEU A 59 0.71 19.51 4.15
CA LEU A 59 1.31 20.03 5.37
C LEU A 59 2.82 20.07 5.16
N LEU A 60 3.35 21.27 4.96
CA LEU A 60 4.77 21.50 4.73
C LEU A 60 5.47 21.85 6.05
N PRO A 61 6.67 21.32 6.29
CA PRO A 61 7.49 21.77 7.39
C PRO A 61 8.16 23.10 7.02
N ASP A 62 7.90 24.14 7.80
CA ASP A 62 8.69 25.37 7.81
C ASP A 62 9.67 25.34 8.99
N TYR A 63 10.96 25.26 8.67
CA TYR A 63 12.03 25.13 9.64
C TYR A 63 12.60 26.51 10.00
N GLU A 64 12.09 27.10 11.07
CA GLU A 64 12.64 28.34 11.64
C GLU A 64 13.31 28.08 12.99
N LYS A 65 14.62 28.33 13.08
CA LYS A 65 15.38 28.37 14.35
C LYS A 65 15.10 27.19 15.30
N GLY A 66 15.16 25.97 14.77
CA GLY A 66 14.96 24.74 15.57
C GLY A 66 13.51 24.40 15.89
N ASN A 67 12.53 25.16 15.38
CA ASN A 67 11.11 24.84 15.43
C ASN A 67 10.60 24.43 14.04
N VAL A 68 9.59 23.56 14.02
CA VAL A 68 8.87 23.20 12.79
C VAL A 68 7.46 23.77 12.88
N LYS A 69 7.12 24.70 11.98
CA LYS A 69 5.75 25.21 11.83
C LYS A 69 5.07 24.50 10.66
N PRO A 70 3.83 24.02 10.79
CA PRO A 70 3.10 23.49 9.65
C PRO A 70 2.59 24.64 8.78
N VAL A 71 2.94 24.63 7.50
CA VAL A 71 2.35 25.49 6.48
C VAL A 71 1.35 24.67 5.68
N ILE A 72 0.15 25.21 5.47
CA ILE A 72 -0.92 24.55 4.71
C ILE A 72 -0.85 25.03 3.26
N ALA A 73 -0.58 24.12 2.32
CA ALA A 73 -0.73 24.39 0.90
C ALA A 73 -2.00 23.72 0.35
N THR A 74 -2.73 24.47 -0.47
CA THR A 74 -3.98 24.03 -1.13
C THR A 74 -3.84 23.91 -2.64
N GLU A 75 -2.61 24.04 -3.16
CA GLU A 75 -2.24 23.98 -4.58
C GLU A 75 -1.37 22.74 -4.84
N PRO A 76 -1.10 22.38 -6.12
CA PRO A 76 -0.12 21.36 -6.47
C PRO A 76 1.18 21.46 -5.67
N CYS A 77 1.64 20.34 -5.14
CA CYS A 77 2.76 20.27 -4.21
C CYS A 77 3.94 19.38 -4.68
N ASP A 78 3.92 18.93 -5.94
CA ASP A 78 4.95 18.09 -6.58
C ASP A 78 6.37 18.70 -6.61
N LYS A 79 6.46 20.04 -6.47
CA LYS A 79 7.73 20.79 -6.46
C LYS A 79 8.16 21.25 -5.08
N LEU A 80 7.41 20.89 -4.05
CA LEU A 80 7.64 21.35 -2.69
C LEU A 80 8.49 20.31 -1.93
N PRO A 81 9.22 20.74 -0.87
CA PRO A 81 9.98 19.80 -0.03
C PRO A 81 9.08 18.70 0.55
N PRO A 82 9.64 17.59 1.06
CA PRO A 82 8.86 16.51 1.66
C PRO A 82 7.79 17.03 2.62
N HIS A 83 6.55 16.64 2.38
CA HIS A 83 5.36 17.13 3.06
C HIS A 83 4.36 16.00 3.27
N GLN A 84 3.41 16.21 4.19
CA GLN A 84 2.35 15.23 4.45
C GLN A 84 1.07 15.62 3.70
N HIS A 85 0.43 14.64 3.08
CA HIS A 85 -0.86 14.80 2.45
C HIS A 85 -1.99 14.46 3.42
N VAL A 86 -3.02 15.28 3.49
CA VAL A 86 -4.24 14.96 4.24
C VAL A 86 -5.49 15.37 3.47
N ILE A 87 -6.59 14.65 3.70
CA ILE A 87 -7.94 15.10 3.32
C ILE A 87 -8.70 15.53 4.57
N VAL A 88 -9.28 16.72 4.51
CA VAL A 88 -10.11 17.31 5.56
C VAL A 88 -11.57 17.29 5.12
N THR A 89 -12.40 16.51 5.83
CA THR A 89 -13.84 16.40 5.51
C THR A 89 -14.60 17.63 5.96
N ARG A 90 -15.84 17.78 5.50
CA ARG A 90 -16.74 18.87 5.90
C ARG A 90 -17.02 18.87 7.41
N GLU A 91 -17.01 17.71 8.04
CA GLU A 91 -17.20 17.55 9.49
C GLU A 91 -15.89 17.77 10.29
N GLY A 92 -14.80 18.18 9.62
CA GLY A 92 -13.50 18.42 10.24
C GLY A 92 -12.71 17.15 10.56
N LYS A 93 -13.10 15.98 10.02
CA LYS A 93 -12.29 14.77 10.15
C LYS A 93 -11.07 14.87 9.25
N ILE A 94 -9.93 14.42 9.76
CA ILE A 94 -8.66 14.46 9.02
C ILE A 94 -8.18 13.04 8.79
N TYR A 95 -7.82 12.73 7.55
CA TYR A 95 -7.23 11.47 7.15
C TYR A 95 -5.86 11.74 6.55
N SER A 96 -4.83 11.06 7.06
CA SER A 96 -3.53 11.00 6.41
C SER A 96 -3.66 10.22 5.10
N ILE A 97 -3.23 10.81 4.00
CA ILE A 97 -3.26 10.16 2.69
C ILE A 97 -1.93 9.44 2.50
N VAL A 98 -2.01 8.14 2.22
CA VAL A 98 -0.88 7.28 1.82
C VAL A 98 -1.28 6.50 0.56
N GLY A 99 -0.32 5.95 -0.17
CA GLY A 99 -0.58 5.23 -1.42
C GLY A 99 0.73 4.74 -2.04
N SER A 100 0.66 4.19 -3.25
CA SER A 100 1.87 3.95 -4.04
C SER A 100 2.51 5.28 -4.45
N ASP A 101 3.81 5.26 -4.73
CA ASP A 101 4.55 6.44 -5.18
C ASP A 101 3.89 7.05 -6.44
N GLU A 102 3.41 6.23 -7.37
CA GLU A 102 2.71 6.75 -8.55
C GLU A 102 1.42 7.50 -8.18
N LYS A 103 0.64 6.96 -7.24
CA LYS A 103 -0.64 7.57 -6.83
C LYS A 103 -0.45 8.85 -6.03
N ILE A 104 0.57 8.88 -5.17
CA ILE A 104 0.92 10.11 -4.45
C ILE A 104 1.44 11.16 -5.44
N HIS A 105 2.28 10.79 -6.41
CA HIS A 105 2.76 11.73 -7.43
C HIS A 105 1.65 12.28 -8.33
N GLU A 106 0.66 11.46 -8.69
CA GLU A 106 -0.55 11.92 -9.40
C GLU A 106 -1.31 12.96 -8.55
N LEU A 107 -1.51 12.68 -7.26
CA LEU A 107 -2.19 13.57 -6.32
C LEU A 107 -1.41 14.89 -6.10
N GLU A 108 -0.09 14.83 -6.01
CA GLU A 108 0.79 15.99 -5.86
C GLU A 108 0.69 16.97 -7.04
N LYS A 109 0.47 16.46 -8.25
CA LYS A 109 0.33 17.28 -9.47
C LYS A 109 -1.08 17.80 -9.70
N ASP A 110 -2.10 17.19 -9.10
CA ASP A 110 -3.49 17.54 -9.35
C ASP A 110 -3.81 18.94 -8.77
N PRO A 111 -4.29 19.89 -9.61
CA PRO A 111 -4.76 21.19 -9.14
C PRO A 111 -6.13 21.12 -8.44
N HIS A 112 -6.90 20.05 -8.62
CA HIS A 112 -8.23 19.93 -8.04
C HIS A 112 -8.15 19.40 -6.61
N ARG A 113 -8.21 20.32 -5.65
CA ARG A 113 -8.03 19.98 -4.23
C ARG A 113 -9.25 20.21 -3.38
N LYS A 114 -10.34 20.72 -3.98
CA LYS A 114 -11.58 21.05 -3.28
C LYS A 114 -12.68 20.05 -3.61
N ASN A 115 -13.45 19.66 -2.60
CA ASN A 115 -14.59 18.75 -2.70
C ASN A 115 -14.27 17.44 -3.44
N VAL A 116 -13.06 16.91 -3.28
CA VAL A 116 -12.63 15.66 -3.92
C VAL A 116 -13.21 14.46 -3.21
N ARG A 117 -13.34 13.34 -3.93
CA ARG A 117 -13.74 12.04 -3.37
C ARG A 117 -12.58 11.06 -3.54
N ILE A 118 -11.99 10.63 -2.42
CA ILE A 118 -10.90 9.65 -2.39
C ILE A 118 -11.46 8.31 -1.97
N THR A 119 -11.21 7.27 -2.76
CA THR A 119 -11.54 5.89 -2.38
C THR A 119 -10.26 5.15 -2.01
N GLY A 120 -10.29 4.51 -0.84
CA GLY A 120 -9.13 3.86 -0.26
C GLY A 120 -9.46 2.90 0.87
N GLU A 121 -8.46 2.16 1.34
CA GLU A 121 -8.55 1.42 2.61
C GLU A 121 -8.31 2.39 3.77
N VAL A 122 -9.30 2.53 4.64
CA VAL A 122 -9.24 3.34 5.85
C VAL A 122 -8.83 2.49 7.04
N GLU A 123 -7.84 3.00 7.77
CA GLU A 123 -7.42 2.50 9.08
C GLU A 123 -7.64 3.57 10.14
N ASP A 124 -8.29 3.17 11.24
CA ASP A 124 -8.57 4.03 12.38
C ASP A 124 -7.75 3.61 13.60
N PHE A 125 -6.86 4.50 14.03
CA PHE A 125 -6.01 4.33 15.22
C PHE A 125 -6.53 5.16 16.42
N GLY A 126 -7.80 5.56 16.38
CA GLY A 126 -8.49 6.33 17.42
C GLY A 126 -8.18 7.82 17.36
N ARG A 127 -6.90 8.20 17.48
CA ARG A 127 -6.47 9.61 17.39
C ARG A 127 -6.08 10.03 15.97
N THR A 128 -5.78 9.08 15.11
CA THR A 128 -5.38 9.30 13.72
C THR A 128 -6.13 8.35 12.81
N LYS A 129 -6.46 8.83 11.62
CA LYS A 129 -7.01 8.01 10.53
C LYS A 129 -6.07 8.10 9.34
N THR A 130 -5.89 6.97 8.66
CA THR A 130 -5.11 6.89 7.43
C THR A 130 -6.02 6.36 6.34
N ILE A 131 -5.88 6.88 5.13
CA ILE A 131 -6.50 6.32 3.92
C ILE A 131 -5.40 5.94 2.94
N ASN A 132 -5.30 4.64 2.63
CA ASN A 132 -4.44 4.11 1.57
C ASN A 132 -5.19 4.17 0.24
N ILE A 133 -4.79 5.08 -0.64
CA ILE A 133 -5.56 5.46 -1.83
C ILE A 133 -5.28 4.53 -3.00
N PHE A 134 -6.34 4.19 -3.72
CA PHE A 134 -6.24 3.54 -5.03
C PHE A 134 -7.08 4.24 -6.11
N GLY A 135 -7.94 5.20 -5.74
CA GLY A 135 -8.64 6.06 -6.69
C GLY A 135 -9.00 7.43 -6.12
N VAL A 136 -8.86 8.46 -6.94
CA VAL A 136 -9.27 9.84 -6.65
C VAL A 136 -10.26 10.27 -7.73
N GLN A 137 -11.46 10.67 -7.32
CA GLN A 137 -12.49 11.23 -8.18
C GLN A 137 -12.61 12.72 -7.88
N VAL A 138 -12.35 13.53 -8.88
CA VAL A 138 -12.58 14.97 -8.83
C VAL A 138 -14.02 15.23 -9.28
N PRO A 139 -14.83 16.03 -8.55
CA PRO A 139 -16.13 16.44 -9.05
C PRO A 139 -15.95 17.23 -10.36
N VAL A 140 -16.63 16.78 -11.42
CA VAL A 140 -16.76 17.57 -12.64
C VAL A 140 -17.64 18.77 -12.28
N GLU A 141 -17.09 19.98 -12.34
CA GLU A 141 -17.89 21.21 -12.22
C GLU A 141 -19.05 21.11 -13.22
N SER A 142 -20.29 21.11 -12.71
CA SER A 142 -21.45 21.30 -13.57
C SER A 142 -21.35 22.73 -14.11
N ARG A 143 -20.99 22.84 -15.40
CA ARG A 143 -21.05 24.09 -16.16
C ARG A 143 -22.46 24.66 -16.15
#